data_AF-A0A7C5W872-F1
#
_entry.id   AF-A0A7C5W872-F1
#
_cell.length_a   1.000
_cell.length_b   1.000
_cell.length_c   1.000
_cell.angle_alpha   90.00
_cell.angle_beta   90.00
_cell.angle_gamma   90.00
#
_symmetry.space_group_name_H-M   'P 1'
#
loop_
_entity.id
_entity.type
_entity.pdbx_description
1 polymer ?
#
loop_
_entity_poly.entity_id
_entity_poly.type
_entity_poly.pdbx_seq_one_letter_code
_entity_poly.pdbx_strand_id
1 'polypeptide(L)'
;IIDIAKIYFQNEHRKTRWFIADQFLHLMLVFGLWYWWMEYPAIIARAAYSIRLWVYVTAIFFLSFPTGIIMKELLSSWSETLFEGSDESLADAGKFIGILERLLVFTFIVTGHWEGVGFLLAAKSIFRFGDLKESKDRKLTEYILIGTLLSFGIAIVVSLMVTNLL
;
A
#
# COMPACT_ATOMS: atom_id res chain seq x y z
N ILE A 1 19.29 -14.02 14.32
CA ILE A 1 20.14 -14.68 15.37
C ILE A 1 21.12 -15.65 14.73
N ILE A 2 20.65 -16.61 13.91
CA ILE A 2 21.50 -17.58 13.20
C ILE A 2 22.54 -16.86 12.31
N ASP A 3 22.13 -15.87 11.53
CA ASP A 3 23.06 -15.09 10.68
C ASP A 3 24.06 -14.24 11.48
N ILE A 4 23.68 -13.74 12.65
CA ILE A 4 24.57 -12.95 13.52
C ILE A 4 25.65 -13.85 14.14
N ALA A 5 25.30 -15.07 14.54
CA ALA A 5 26.25 -16.05 15.04
C ALA A 5 27.25 -16.49 13.95
N LYS A 6 26.80 -16.63 12.70
CA LYS A 6 27.66 -16.95 11.55
C LYS A 6 28.75 -15.90 11.34
N ILE A 7 28.41 -14.61 11.44
CA ILE A 7 29.36 -13.50 11.25
C ILE A 7 30.46 -13.50 12.33
N TYR A 8 30.13 -13.90 13.57
CA TYR A 8 31.08 -13.83 14.69
C TYR A 8 32.02 -15.05 14.78
N PHE A 9 31.60 -16.22 14.29
CA PHE A 9 32.34 -17.48 14.48
C PHE A 9 32.95 -18.08 13.20
N GLN A 10 32.71 -17.50 12.03
CA GLN A 10 33.22 -17.99 10.75
C GLN A 10 34.66 -17.52 10.47
N ASN A 11 35.63 -18.47 10.45
CA ASN A 11 37.02 -18.24 10.02
C ASN A 11 37.32 -18.95 8.68
N GLU A 12 38.32 -18.48 7.93
CA GLU A 12 38.80 -19.01 6.63
C GLU A 12 38.89 -20.56 6.60
N HIS A 13 39.50 -21.19 7.61
CA HIS A 13 39.68 -22.64 7.67
C HIS A 13 38.41 -23.45 7.99
N ARG A 14 37.33 -22.82 8.47
CA ARG A 14 36.09 -23.50 8.90
C ARG A 14 34.87 -23.09 8.07
N LYS A 15 35.08 -22.34 6.99
CA LYS A 15 34.04 -21.71 6.15
C LYS A 15 32.98 -22.71 5.67
N THR A 16 33.39 -23.86 5.15
CA THR A 16 32.48 -24.89 4.61
C THR A 16 31.64 -25.56 5.69
N ARG A 17 32.22 -25.87 6.86
CA ARG A 17 31.49 -26.49 7.98
C ARG A 17 30.44 -25.55 8.56
N TRP A 18 30.76 -24.27 8.70
CA TRP A 18 29.81 -23.26 9.15
C TRP A 18 28.71 -22.98 8.14
N PHE A 19 29.02 -23.01 6.84
CA PHE A 19 28.01 -22.90 5.80
C PHE A 19 27.01 -24.07 5.84
N ILE A 20 27.50 -25.31 5.96
CA ILE A 20 26.62 -26.49 6.05
C ILE A 20 25.77 -26.47 7.32
N ALA A 21 26.36 -26.11 8.47
CA ALA A 21 25.63 -25.99 9.73
C ALA A 21 24.56 -24.89 9.68
N ASP A 22 24.87 -23.76 9.05
CA ASP A 22 23.94 -22.64 8.83
C ASP A 22 22.74 -23.04 7.95
N GLN A 23 23.00 -23.72 6.84
CA GLN A 23 21.94 -24.23 5.96
C GLN A 23 21.07 -25.28 6.65
N PHE A 24 21.68 -26.16 7.45
CA PHE A 24 20.95 -27.15 8.23
C PHE A 24 20.06 -26.51 9.31
N LEU A 25 20.56 -25.49 10.02
CA LEU A 25 19.79 -24.74 11.01
C LEU A 25 18.63 -23.97 10.37
N HIS A 26 18.83 -23.36 9.21
CA HIS A 26 17.75 -22.73 8.44
C HIS A 26 16.69 -23.75 8.02
N LEU A 27 17.11 -24.91 7.51
CA LEU A 27 16.20 -25.98 7.14
C LEU A 27 15.40 -26.48 8.35
N MET A 28 16.06 -26.70 9.49
CA MET A 28 15.39 -27.07 10.75
C MET A 28 14.42 -26.01 11.24
N LEU A 29 14.75 -24.72 11.08
CA LEU A 29 13.86 -23.63 11.45
C LEU A 29 12.63 -23.59 10.55
N VAL A 30 12.79 -23.73 9.23
CA VAL A 30 11.68 -23.80 8.27
C VAL A 30 10.81 -25.03 8.57
N PHE A 31 11.39 -26.21 8.79
CA PHE A 31 10.65 -27.42 9.15
C PHE A 31 9.98 -27.31 10.52
N GLY A 32 10.62 -26.67 11.50
CA GLY A 32 10.05 -26.45 12.84
C GLY A 32 8.89 -25.46 12.81
N LEU A 33 9.02 -24.37 12.05
CA LEU A 33 7.92 -23.43 11.79
C LEU A 33 6.79 -24.09 11.01
N TRP A 34 7.11 -24.94 10.02
CA TRP A 34 6.10 -25.70 9.26
C TRP A 34 5.37 -26.73 10.12
N TYR A 35 6.08 -27.49 10.96
CA TYR A 35 5.50 -28.44 11.89
C TYR A 35 4.63 -27.72 12.94
N TRP A 36 5.14 -26.63 13.50
CA TRP A 36 4.40 -25.79 14.43
C TRP A 36 3.16 -25.19 13.75
N TRP A 37 3.26 -24.78 12.49
CA TRP A 37 2.14 -24.31 11.65
C TRP A 37 1.10 -25.40 11.37
N MET A 38 1.48 -26.67 11.32
CA MET A 38 0.52 -27.77 11.13
C MET A 38 -0.38 -28.01 12.35
N GLU A 39 0.01 -27.55 13.54
CA GLU A 39 -0.82 -27.59 14.76
C GLU A 39 -1.63 -26.29 15.00
N TYR A 40 -1.66 -25.36 14.04
CA TYR A 40 -2.32 -24.06 14.23
C TYR A 40 -3.85 -24.12 14.32
N PRO A 41 -4.48 -23.20 15.09
CA PRO A 41 -5.93 -23.16 15.25
C PRO A 41 -6.64 -22.99 13.91
N ALA A 42 -7.71 -23.78 13.72
CA ALA A 42 -8.48 -23.91 12.48
C ALA A 42 -8.93 -22.59 11.82
N ILE A 43 -8.94 -21.47 12.55
CA ILE A 43 -9.26 -20.13 12.06
C ILE A 43 -8.15 -19.57 11.17
N ILE A 44 -6.88 -19.72 11.54
CA ILE A 44 -5.73 -19.22 10.75
C ILE A 44 -5.54 -20.09 9.51
N ALA A 45 -5.74 -21.40 9.63
CA ALA A 45 -5.78 -22.30 8.47
C ALA A 45 -6.90 -21.88 7.49
N ARG A 46 -8.14 -21.67 7.97
CA ARG A 46 -9.26 -21.21 7.11
C ARG A 46 -8.98 -19.85 6.47
N ALA A 47 -8.40 -18.90 7.20
CA ALA A 47 -8.00 -17.60 6.68
C ALA A 47 -6.91 -17.73 5.60
N ALA A 48 -5.89 -18.56 5.84
CA ALA A 48 -4.80 -18.80 4.90
C ALA A 48 -5.26 -19.51 3.61
N TYR A 49 -6.31 -20.32 3.66
CA TYR A 49 -6.91 -20.96 2.47
C TYR A 49 -8.05 -20.12 1.83
N SER A 50 -8.43 -18.99 2.41
CA SER A 50 -9.53 -18.16 1.89
C SER A 50 -9.04 -17.25 0.75
N ILE A 51 -9.42 -17.60 -0.48
CA ILE A 51 -9.15 -16.76 -1.66
C ILE A 51 -9.70 -15.34 -1.51
N ARG A 52 -10.89 -15.18 -0.88
CA ARG A 52 -11.48 -13.86 -0.62
C ARG A 52 -10.58 -12.98 0.23
N LEU A 53 -10.01 -13.54 1.29
CA LEU A 53 -9.12 -12.79 2.18
C LEU A 53 -7.89 -12.30 1.44
N TRP A 54 -7.23 -13.17 0.67
CA TRP A 54 -6.04 -12.80 -0.10
C TRP A 54 -6.34 -11.75 -1.16
N VAL A 55 -7.47 -11.86 -1.87
CA VAL A 55 -7.89 -10.84 -2.83
C VAL A 55 -8.07 -9.48 -2.15
N TYR A 56 -8.74 -9.42 -0.99
CA TYR A 56 -8.89 -8.16 -0.26
C TYR A 56 -7.56 -7.61 0.27
N VAL A 57 -6.70 -8.46 0.85
CA VAL A 57 -5.38 -8.06 1.36
C VAL A 57 -4.51 -7.50 0.24
N THR A 58 -4.46 -8.18 -0.91
CA THR A 58 -3.68 -7.71 -2.07
C THR A 58 -4.23 -6.38 -2.60
N ALA A 59 -5.55 -6.21 -2.67
CA ALA A 59 -6.14 -4.95 -3.12
C ALA A 59 -5.85 -3.79 -2.16
N ILE A 60 -5.99 -4.00 -0.85
CA ILE A 60 -5.68 -2.98 0.18
C ILE A 60 -4.19 -2.61 0.13
N PHE A 61 -3.30 -3.60 0.01
CA PHE A 61 -1.88 -3.36 -0.14
C PHE A 61 -1.56 -2.55 -1.40
N PHE A 62 -2.13 -2.95 -2.54
CA PHE A 62 -1.94 -2.30 -3.84
C PHE A 62 -2.42 -0.84 -3.83
N LEU A 63 -3.58 -0.56 -3.22
CA LEU A 63 -4.12 0.80 -3.09
C LEU A 63 -3.35 1.66 -2.10
N SER A 64 -2.68 1.04 -1.12
CA SER A 64 -1.90 1.77 -0.11
C SER A 64 -0.51 2.17 -0.62
N PHE A 65 0.29 1.18 -1.09
CA PHE A 65 1.71 1.42 -1.41
C PHE A 65 1.98 1.58 -2.92
N PRO A 66 1.77 0.57 -3.79
CA PRO A 66 2.03 0.71 -5.23
C PRO A 66 1.32 1.91 -5.86
N THR A 67 0.03 2.10 -5.56
CA THR A 67 -0.73 3.23 -6.12
C THR A 67 -0.16 4.57 -5.68
N GLY A 68 0.33 4.70 -4.44
CA GLY A 68 0.98 5.92 -3.98
C GLY A 68 2.25 6.26 -4.77
N ILE A 69 3.05 5.24 -5.10
CA ILE A 69 4.26 5.40 -5.92
C ILE A 69 3.89 5.81 -7.36
N ILE A 70 2.90 5.14 -7.95
CA ILE A 70 2.39 5.49 -9.29
C ILE A 70 1.90 6.94 -9.32
N MET A 71 1.13 7.35 -8.32
CA MET A 71 0.62 8.73 -8.23
C MET A 71 1.76 9.74 -8.09
N LYS A 72 2.80 9.44 -7.29
CA LYS A 72 3.98 10.31 -7.15
C LYS A 72 4.70 10.47 -8.49
N GLU A 73 4.89 9.38 -9.23
CA GLU A 73 5.58 9.41 -10.51
C GLU A 73 4.77 10.14 -11.58
N LEU A 74 3.46 9.87 -11.69
CA LEU A 74 2.59 10.50 -12.68
C LEU A 74 2.39 12.00 -12.45
N LEU A 75 2.53 12.45 -11.20
CA LEU A 75 2.33 13.85 -10.83
C LEU A 75 3.64 14.61 -10.58
N SER A 76 4.81 13.95 -10.73
CA SER A 76 6.13 14.50 -10.42
C SER A 76 6.41 15.83 -11.13
N SER A 77 6.09 15.91 -12.43
CA SER A 77 6.29 17.09 -13.25
C SER A 77 5.53 18.33 -12.75
N TRP A 78 4.37 18.12 -12.11
CA TRP A 78 3.62 19.21 -11.49
C TRP A 78 4.11 19.48 -10.07
N SER A 79 4.41 18.45 -9.28
CA SER A 79 4.82 18.63 -7.89
C SER A 79 6.18 19.32 -7.76
N GLU A 80 7.13 19.01 -8.64
CA GLU A 80 8.45 19.66 -8.64
C GLU A 80 8.34 21.16 -8.90
N THR A 81 7.44 21.58 -9.80
CA THR A 81 7.22 22.99 -10.11
C THR A 81 6.43 23.73 -9.02
N LEU A 82 5.60 23.02 -8.24
CA LEU A 82 4.69 23.61 -7.25
C LEU A 82 5.27 23.65 -5.82
N PHE A 83 6.20 22.75 -5.50
CA PHE A 83 6.67 22.52 -4.14
C PHE A 83 8.20 22.63 -3.98
N GLU A 84 8.88 23.35 -4.88
CA GLU A 84 10.31 23.70 -4.72
C GLU A 84 10.55 24.33 -3.32
N GLY A 85 11.23 23.60 -2.43
CA GLY A 85 11.58 24.05 -1.08
C GLY A 85 10.50 23.85 0.01
N SER A 86 9.48 23.01 -0.20
CA SER A 86 8.45 22.74 0.82
C SER A 86 8.91 21.77 1.92
N ASP A 87 8.41 21.95 3.15
CA ASP A 87 8.66 21.07 4.31
C ASP A 87 8.23 19.61 4.06
N GLU A 88 9.11 18.66 4.40
CA GLU A 88 8.85 17.20 4.27
C GLU A 88 7.60 16.74 5.04
N SER A 89 7.22 17.44 6.12
CA SER A 89 6.05 17.07 6.95
C SER A 89 4.71 17.17 6.20
N LEU A 90 4.58 18.09 5.25
CA LEU A 90 3.37 18.25 4.43
C LEU A 90 3.23 17.13 3.39
N ALA A 91 4.36 16.58 2.91
CA ALA A 91 4.38 15.50 1.95
C ALA A 91 3.82 14.19 2.55
N ASP A 92 4.12 13.91 3.82
CA ASP A 92 3.60 12.75 4.53
C ASP A 92 2.09 12.85 4.77
N ALA A 93 1.57 14.03 5.12
CA ALA A 93 0.13 14.24 5.30
C ALA A 93 -0.64 13.95 4.01
N GLY A 94 -0.17 14.46 2.87
CA GLY A 94 -0.77 14.22 1.55
C GLY A 94 -0.80 12.73 1.18
N LYS A 95 0.27 11.99 1.51
CA LYS A 95 0.35 10.54 1.31
C LYS A 95 -0.73 9.79 2.10
N PHE A 96 -0.87 10.08 3.39
CA PHE A 96 -1.88 9.44 4.23
C PHE A 96 -3.31 9.78 3.78
N ILE A 97 -3.59 11.04 3.45
CA ILE A 97 -4.88 11.46 2.90
C ILE A 97 -5.22 10.65 1.64
N GLY A 98 -4.26 10.52 0.72
CA GLY A 98 -4.46 9.75 -0.52
C GLY A 98 -4.74 8.27 -0.25
N ILE A 99 -4.08 7.65 0.74
CA ILE A 99 -4.34 6.26 1.13
C ILE A 99 -5.77 6.12 1.68
N LEU A 100 -6.15 7.00 2.62
CA LEU A 100 -7.48 6.95 3.25
C LEU A 100 -8.61 7.09 2.21
N GLU A 101 -8.47 8.02 1.26
CA GLU A 101 -9.48 8.20 0.20
C GLU A 101 -9.64 6.96 -0.68
N ARG A 102 -8.53 6.36 -1.12
CA ARG A 102 -8.58 5.15 -1.95
C ARG A 102 -9.21 3.98 -1.20
N LEU A 103 -8.91 3.83 0.09
CA LEU A 103 -9.50 2.78 0.93
C LEU A 103 -10.98 3.02 1.22
N LEU A 104 -11.41 4.28 1.37
CA LEU A 104 -12.82 4.64 1.50
C LEU A 104 -13.59 4.33 0.20
N VAL A 105 -13.08 4.77 -0.95
CA VAL A 105 -13.66 4.43 -2.27
C VAL A 105 -13.76 2.91 -2.41
N PHE A 106 -12.70 2.19 -2.07
CA PHE A 106 -12.67 0.74 -2.14
C PHE A 106 -13.73 0.08 -1.27
N THR A 107 -13.85 0.52 -0.02
CA THR A 107 -14.82 0.01 0.93
C THR A 107 -16.25 0.27 0.45
N PHE A 108 -16.54 1.48 -0.03
CA PHE A 108 -17.86 1.82 -0.55
C PHE A 108 -18.27 0.94 -1.73
N ILE A 109 -17.39 0.72 -2.70
CA ILE A 109 -17.72 -0.10 -3.88
C ILE A 109 -17.88 -1.58 -3.51
N VAL A 110 -16.96 -2.14 -2.71
CA VAL A 110 -17.02 -3.55 -2.31
C VAL A 110 -18.24 -3.84 -1.42
N THR A 111 -18.71 -2.86 -0.65
CA THR A 111 -19.94 -2.97 0.15
C THR A 111 -21.22 -2.59 -0.59
N GLY A 112 -21.11 -2.14 -1.86
CA GLY A 112 -22.25 -1.79 -2.71
C GLY A 112 -22.79 -0.35 -2.56
N HIS A 113 -22.14 0.50 -1.76
CA HIS A 113 -22.55 1.88 -1.47
C HIS A 113 -21.93 2.88 -2.45
N TRP A 114 -22.38 2.87 -3.71
CA TRP A 114 -21.85 3.77 -4.75
C TRP A 114 -22.03 5.26 -4.43
N GLU A 115 -23.11 5.60 -3.72
CA GLU A 115 -23.39 6.94 -3.22
C GLU A 115 -22.28 7.49 -2.31
N GLY A 116 -21.59 6.63 -1.56
CA GLY A 116 -20.48 7.02 -0.69
C GLY A 116 -19.29 7.57 -1.49
N VAL A 117 -19.03 7.02 -2.68
CA VAL A 117 -17.98 7.51 -3.59
C VAL A 117 -18.33 8.91 -4.11
N GLY A 118 -19.59 9.12 -4.50
CA GLY A 118 -20.10 10.42 -4.93
C GLY A 118 -20.04 11.47 -3.83
N PHE A 119 -20.39 11.10 -2.59
CA PHE A 119 -20.27 11.95 -1.42
C PHE A 119 -18.81 12.36 -1.15
N LEU A 120 -17.88 11.41 -1.20
CA LEU A 120 -16.45 11.67 -0.99
C LEU A 120 -15.90 12.64 -2.03
N LEU A 121 -16.24 12.45 -3.32
CA LEU A 121 -15.88 13.36 -4.40
C LEU A 121 -16.44 14.77 -4.16
N ALA A 122 -17.73 14.89 -3.84
CA ALA A 122 -18.39 16.16 -3.60
C ALA A 122 -17.77 16.91 -2.42
N ALA A 123 -17.54 16.23 -1.29
CA ALA A 123 -16.89 16.80 -0.12
C ALA A 123 -15.50 17.36 -0.46
N LYS A 124 -14.70 16.62 -1.23
CA LYS A 124 -13.37 17.07 -1.66
C LYS A 124 -13.42 18.24 -2.62
N SER A 125 -14.42 18.31 -3.50
CA SER A 125 -14.62 19.47 -4.38
C SER A 125 -15.00 20.74 -3.60
N ILE A 126 -15.84 20.65 -2.56
CA ILE A 126 -16.27 21.80 -1.75
C ILE A 126 -15.07 22.47 -1.07
N PHE A 127 -14.16 21.69 -0.48
CA PHE A 127 -12.95 22.24 0.15
C PHE A 127 -12.04 23.00 -0.82
N ARG A 128 -12.12 22.70 -2.12
CA ARG A 128 -11.29 23.35 -3.14
C ARG A 128 -11.97 24.53 -3.85
N PHE A 129 -13.26 24.76 -3.62
CA PHE A 129 -13.97 25.91 -4.20
C PHE A 129 -13.58 27.25 -3.59
N GLY A 130 -13.07 27.28 -2.35
CA GLY A 130 -12.57 28.49 -1.70
C GLY A 130 -11.31 29.06 -2.35
N ASP A 131 -10.41 28.19 -2.82
CA ASP A 131 -9.07 28.55 -3.33
C ASP A 131 -9.07 28.94 -4.81
N LEU A 132 -10.13 28.60 -5.56
CA LEU A 132 -10.28 28.88 -7.00
C LEU A 132 -10.39 30.38 -7.35
N LYS A 133 -10.47 31.27 -6.35
CA LYS A 133 -10.74 32.70 -6.53
C LYS A 133 -9.47 33.54 -6.77
N GLU A 134 -8.28 33.03 -6.43
CA GLU A 134 -7.01 33.71 -6.65
C GLU A 134 -6.20 33.09 -7.80
N SER A 135 -5.68 33.92 -8.71
CA SER A 135 -5.01 33.46 -9.94
C SER A 135 -3.70 32.70 -9.71
N LYS A 136 -3.10 32.81 -8.53
CA LYS A 136 -1.89 32.06 -8.14
C LYS A 136 -2.19 30.57 -7.89
N ASP A 137 -3.42 30.22 -7.52
CA ASP A 137 -3.78 28.87 -7.06
C ASP A 137 -4.35 27.98 -8.16
N ARG A 138 -4.40 28.45 -9.41
CA ARG A 138 -4.96 27.68 -10.53
C ARG A 138 -4.18 26.40 -10.81
N LYS A 139 -2.85 26.47 -10.86
CA LYS A 139 -1.99 25.29 -11.10
C LYS A 139 -2.07 24.28 -9.95
N LEU A 140 -2.15 24.76 -8.70
CA LEU A 140 -2.35 23.92 -7.52
C LEU A 140 -3.71 23.23 -7.58
N THR A 141 -4.75 23.97 -7.94
CA THR A 141 -6.10 23.42 -8.09
C THR A 141 -6.18 22.36 -9.18
N GLU A 142 -5.55 22.60 -10.33
CA GLU A 142 -5.43 21.63 -11.42
C GLU A 142 -4.67 20.37 -10.98
N TYR A 143 -3.54 20.52 -10.29
CA TYR A 143 -2.76 19.42 -9.73
C TYR A 143 -3.60 18.54 -8.79
N ILE A 144 -4.30 19.16 -7.83
CA ILE A 144 -5.14 18.40 -6.89
C ILE A 144 -6.30 17.76 -7.66
N LEU A 145 -6.90 18.41 -8.67
CA LEU A 145 -8.03 17.87 -9.45
C LEU A 145 -7.64 16.63 -10.22
N ILE A 146 -6.55 16.73 -11.00
CA ILE A 146 -6.04 15.63 -11.79
C ILE A 146 -5.62 14.49 -10.86
N GLY A 147 -4.91 14.80 -9.77
CA GLY A 147 -4.49 13.81 -8.80
C GLY A 147 -5.65 13.07 -8.13
N THR A 148 -6.74 13.78 -7.80
CA THR A 148 -7.93 13.14 -7.23
C THR A 148 -8.65 12.25 -8.22
N LEU A 149 -8.93 12.74 -9.42
CA LEU A 149 -9.64 11.98 -10.44
C LEU A 149 -8.87 10.71 -10.83
N LEU A 150 -7.55 10.82 -11.00
CA LEU A 150 -6.70 9.69 -11.34
C LEU A 150 -6.65 8.67 -10.19
N SER A 151 -6.43 9.12 -8.95
CA SER A 151 -6.38 8.26 -7.77
C SER A 151 -7.71 7.54 -7.54
N PHE A 152 -8.84 8.23 -7.71
CA PHE A 152 -10.17 7.64 -7.58
C PHE A 152 -10.45 6.67 -8.72
N GLY A 153 -10.04 6.99 -9.95
CA GLY A 153 -10.15 6.11 -11.10
C GLY A 153 -9.44 4.77 -10.86
N ILE A 154 -8.20 4.80 -10.36
CA ILE A 154 -7.45 3.58 -10.00
C ILE A 154 -8.18 2.80 -8.92
N ALA A 155 -8.65 3.47 -7.85
CA ALA A 155 -9.39 2.82 -6.78
C ALA A 155 -10.66 2.14 -7.29
N ILE A 156 -11.46 2.81 -8.13
CA ILE A 156 -12.68 2.28 -8.74
C ILE A 156 -12.37 1.04 -9.59
N VAL A 157 -11.36 1.09 -10.46
CA VAL A 157 -10.98 -0.05 -11.31
C VAL A 157 -10.58 -1.25 -10.46
N VAL A 158 -9.72 -1.04 -9.45
CA VAL A 158 -9.28 -2.12 -8.56
C VAL A 158 -10.47 -2.70 -7.79
N SER A 159 -11.38 -1.87 -7.27
CA SER A 159 -12.59 -2.33 -6.59
C SER A 159 -13.48 -3.16 -7.50
N LEU A 160 -13.72 -2.69 -8.72
CA LEU A 160 -14.51 -3.45 -9.70
C LEU A 160 -13.86 -4.78 -10.03
N MET A 161 -12.54 -4.82 -10.21
CA MET A 161 -11.82 -6.08 -10.43
C MET A 161 -12.02 -7.04 -9.26
N VAL A 162 -11.92 -6.56 -8.01
CA VAL A 162 -12.15 -7.37 -6.81
C VAL A 162 -13.59 -7.88 -6.75
N THR A 163 -14.59 -7.02 -6.96
CA THR A 163 -16.01 -7.40 -6.92
C THR A 163 -16.40 -8.38 -8.02
N ASN A 164 -15.76 -8.32 -9.19
CA ASN A 164 -16.01 -9.29 -10.27
C ASN A 164 -15.25 -10.62 -10.08
N LEU A 165 -14.13 -10.60 -9.34
CA LEU A 165 -13.31 -11.79 -9.09
C LEU A 165 -13.89 -12.69 -7.98
N LEU A 166 -14.70 -12.13 -7.08
CA LEU A 166 -15.25 -12.79 -5.89
C LEU A 166 -16.74 -13.11 -6.01
#